data_AF-A0A7C4GHT2-F1
#
_entry.id   AF-A0A7C4GHT2-F1
#
_cell.length_a   1.000
_cell.length_b   1.000
_cell.length_c   1.000
_cell.angle_alpha   90.00
_cell.angle_beta   90.00
_cell.angle_gamma   90.00
#
_symmetry.space_group_name_H-M   'P 1'
#
loop_
_entity.id
_entity.type
_entity.pdbx_description
1 polymer ?
#
loop_
_entity_poly.entity_id
_entity_poly.type
_entity_poly.pdbx_seq_one_letter_code
_entity_poly.pdbx_strand_id
1 'polypeptide(L)' 'MKRRLCFGLLVGLTALLPATALATLRVGDPAPDFSIPDSTGAMRSLSEFRGRVVQILFWANF' A
#
# COMPACT_ATOMS: atom_id res chain seq x y z
N MET A 1 -22.00 18.17 -38.60
CA MET A 1 -21.00 17.07 -38.45
C MET A 1 -20.00 17.27 -37.29
N LYS A 2 -20.39 17.83 -36.12
CA LYS A 2 -19.46 18.18 -35.01
C LYS A 2 -19.78 17.56 -33.63
N ARG A 3 -20.73 16.60 -33.56
CA ARG A 3 -21.23 16.03 -32.27
C ARG A 3 -20.51 14.75 -31.81
N ARG A 4 -19.49 14.28 -32.55
CA ARG A 4 -18.72 13.06 -32.20
C ARG A 4 -17.47 13.35 -31.37
N LEU A 5 -17.07 14.62 -31.24
CA LEU A 5 -15.77 14.99 -30.64
C LEU A 5 -15.77 15.00 -29.10
N CYS A 6 -16.92 15.18 -28.45
CA CYS A 6 -16.98 15.24 -26.98
C CYS A 6 -17.01 13.87 -26.29
N PHE A 7 -17.35 12.78 -27.00
CA PHE A 7 -17.50 11.46 -26.39
C PHE A 7 -16.17 10.68 -26.30
N GLY A 8 -15.20 10.98 -27.17
CA GLY A 8 -13.87 10.37 -27.11
C GLY A 8 -13.00 10.89 -25.96
N LEU A 9 -13.21 12.14 -25.54
CA LEU A 9 -12.39 12.79 -24.51
C LEU A 9 -12.69 12.25 -23.09
N LEU A 10 -13.94 11.83 -22.83
CA LEU A 10 -14.34 11.33 -21.51
C LEU A 10 -13.79 9.91 -21.22
N VAL A 11 -13.60 9.08 -22.26
CA VAL A 11 -13.04 7.72 -22.14
C VAL A 11 -11.51 7.76 -22.00
N GLY A 12 -10.83 8.75 -22.60
CA GLY A 12 -9.40 8.94 -22.42
C GLY A 12 -9.01 9.39 -21.01
N LEU A 13 -9.90 10.12 -20.31
CA LEU A 13 -9.62 10.70 -18.99
C LEU A 13 -9.63 9.66 -17.85
N THR A 14 -10.35 8.55 -17.99
CA THR A 14 -10.38 7.48 -16.97
C THR A 14 -9.15 6.55 -17.02
N ALA A 15 -8.44 6.48 -18.14
CA ALA A 15 -7.24 5.64 -18.31
C ALA A 15 -5.98 6.20 -17.61
N LEU A 16 -6.01 7.47 -17.21
CA LEU A 16 -4.92 8.15 -16.48
C LEU A 16 -5.04 8.03 -14.96
N LEU A 17 -6.11 7.42 -14.45
CA LEU A 17 -6.23 7.16 -13.02
C LEU A 17 -5.27 6.04 -12.65
N PRO A 18 -4.31 6.27 -11.73
CA PRO A 18 -3.49 5.19 -11.23
C PRO A 18 -4.41 4.16 -10.59
N ALA A 19 -4.46 2.96 -11.18
CA ALA A 19 -5.09 1.83 -10.54
C ALA A 19 -4.30 1.58 -9.25
N THR A 20 -4.90 1.89 -8.10
CA THR A 20 -4.37 1.50 -6.80
C THR A 20 -4.39 -0.02 -6.74
N ALA A 21 -3.30 -0.64 -7.17
CA ALA A 21 -3.11 -2.06 -7.02
C ALA A 21 -3.03 -2.37 -5.52
N LEU A 22 -4.03 -3.05 -4.99
CA LEU A 22 -3.96 -3.61 -3.65
C LEU A 22 -2.88 -4.70 -3.69
N ALA A 23 -1.70 -4.39 -3.15
CA ALA A 23 -0.64 -5.38 -3.00
C ALA A 23 -1.16 -6.49 -2.07
N THR A 24 -1.31 -7.69 -2.62
CA THR A 24 -1.67 -8.89 -1.85
C THR A 24 -0.40 -9.62 -1.50
N LEU A 25 -0.13 -9.81 -0.20
CA LEU A 25 1.01 -10.60 0.26
C LEU A 25 0.72 -12.09 0.12
N ARG A 26 1.72 -12.83 -0.35
CA ARG A 26 1.73 -14.29 -0.39
C ARG A 26 2.71 -14.84 0.63
N VAL A 27 2.50 -16.09 1.04
CA VAL A 27 3.47 -16.79 1.90
C VAL A 27 4.80 -16.91 1.16
N GLY A 28 5.88 -16.51 1.84
CA GLY A 28 7.23 -16.48 1.27
C GLY A 28 7.65 -15.12 0.70
N ASP A 29 6.71 -14.19 0.48
CA ASP A 29 7.07 -12.82 0.13
C ASP A 29 7.89 -12.17 1.27
N PRO A 30 8.88 -11.33 0.96
CA PRO A 30 9.52 -10.51 1.98
C PRO A 30 8.47 -9.67 2.71
N ALA A 31 8.48 -9.72 4.05
CA ALA A 31 7.65 -8.83 4.83
C ALA A 31 7.97 -7.37 4.46
N PRO A 32 6.96 -6.54 4.11
CA PRO A 32 7.16 -5.13 3.81
C PRO A 32 7.81 -4.42 5.00
N ASP A 33 8.82 -3.61 4.73
CA ASP A 33 9.40 -2.79 5.80
C ASP A 33 8.44 -1.66 6.17
N PHE A 34 8.43 -1.29 7.43
CA PHE A 34 7.68 -0.17 7.96
C PHE A 34 8.45 0.43 9.12
N SER A 35 8.21 1.71 9.39
CA SER A 35 8.73 2.39 10.57
C SER A 35 7.61 3.11 11.31
N ILE A 36 7.45 2.78 12.59
CA ILE A 36 6.41 3.34 13.46
C ILE A 36 7.01 3.66 14.84
N PRO A 37 6.47 4.65 15.57
CA PRO A 37 6.86 4.88 16.95
C PRO A 37 6.42 3.71 17.84
N ASP A 38 7.29 3.30 18.75
CA ASP A 38 6.93 2.37 19.83
C ASP A 38 6.21 3.09 21.00
N SER A 39 5.94 2.35 22.08
CA SER A 39 5.27 2.89 23.27
C SER A 39 6.06 3.99 24.00
N THR A 40 7.34 4.15 23.70
CA THR A 40 8.20 5.21 24.23
C THR A 40 8.35 6.39 23.26
N GLY A 41 7.78 6.29 22.06
CA GLY A 41 7.90 7.28 20.99
C GLY A 41 9.17 7.13 20.14
N ALA A 42 10.01 6.12 20.40
CA ALA A 42 11.16 5.85 19.56
C ALA A 42 10.72 5.21 18.24
N MET A 43 11.25 5.70 17.11
CA MET A 43 10.98 5.08 15.81
C MET A 43 11.65 3.72 15.74
N ARG A 44 10.86 2.69 15.42
CA ARG A 44 11.31 1.32 15.21
C ARG A 44 10.98 0.90 13.80
N SER A 45 11.91 0.22 13.15
CA SER A 45 11.73 -0.39 11.82
C SER A 45 11.67 -1.91 11.91
N LEU A 46 10.96 -2.56 10.98
CA LEU A 46 10.93 -4.03 10.92
C LEU A 46 12.33 -4.61 10.63
N SER A 47 13.12 -3.90 9.83
CA SER A 47 14.48 -4.31 9.47
C SER A 47 15.46 -4.43 10.65
N GLU A 48 15.23 -3.75 11.78
CA GLU A 48 16.00 -3.93 13.02
C GLU A 48 15.90 -5.33 13.64
N PHE A 49 14.86 -6.09 13.28
CA PHE A 49 14.59 -7.42 13.83
C PHE A 49 15.05 -8.58 12.92
N ARG A 50 15.79 -8.30 11.83
CA ARG A 50 16.39 -9.33 10.97
C ARG A 50 17.22 -10.33 11.79
N GLY A 51 17.25 -11.58 11.33
CA GLY A 51 17.92 -12.68 12.02
C GLY A 51 17.13 -13.30 13.18
N ARG A 52 15.91 -12.80 13.45
CA ARG A 52 14.99 -13.34 14.46
C ARG A 52 13.69 -13.80 13.80
N VAL A 53 12.99 -14.73 14.46
CA VAL A 53 11.58 -15.03 14.14
C VAL A 53 10.71 -13.95 14.78
N VAL A 54 9.90 -13.28 13.98
CA VAL A 54 9.09 -12.12 14.39
C VAL A 54 7.65 -12.35 14.00
N GLN A 55 6.72 -12.00 14.89
CA GLN A 55 5.29 -11.98 14.63
C GLN A 55 4.80 -10.52 14.60
N ILE A 56 3.98 -10.18 13.60
CA ILE A 56 3.35 -8.86 13.48
C ILE A 56 1.86 -9.03 13.77
N LEU A 57 1.37 -8.35 14.81
CA LEU A 57 -0.03 -8.40 15.24
C LEU A 57 -0.66 -7.01 15.09
N PHE A 58 -1.75 -6.93 14.33
CA PHE A 58 -2.61 -5.76 14.27
C PHE A 58 -3.83 -6.00 15.16
N TRP A 59 -4.08 -5.08 16.09
CA TRP A 59 -5.21 -5.15 17.01
C TRP A 59 -5.68 -3.73 17.36
N ALA A 60 -6.90 -3.62 17.87
CA ALA A 60 -7.47 -2.37 18.37
C ALA A 60 -8.42 -2.68 19.53
N ASN A 61 -8.46 -1.81 20.53
CA ASN A 61 -9.50 -1.79 21.55
C ASN A 61 -10.48 -0.68 21.18
N PHE A 62 -11.68 -1.07 20.76
CA PHE A 62 -12.81 -0.19 20.49
C PHE A 62 -13.79 -0.24 21.65
#